data_AF-A0A538A5G4-F1
#
_entry.id   AF-A0A538A5G4-F1
#
_cell.length_a   1.000
_cell.length_b   1.000
_cell.length_c   1.000
_cell.angle_alpha   90.00
_cell.angle_beta   90.00
_cell.angle_gamma   90.00
#
_symmetry.space_group_name_H-M   'P 1'
#
loop_
_entity.id
_entity.type
_entity.pdbx_description
1 polymer ?
#
loop_
_entity_poly.entity_id
_entity_poly.type
_entity_poly.pdbx_seq_one_letter_code
_entity_poly.pdbx_strand_id
1 'polypeptide(L)'
;MRKRVADDYAVDVTRYALVRGARQTRGSLARLNGDPWPVLRSWIAGGVAVAIVLLSVVWIISSVARPDPTPLSIPGVTDAPNAAAVLQILYGNSLVLALHAFACVAGFIAGASLPLSAEQRTGVWRWIHQKARPVAFAWVIAVTCFSLATQAYALGSTGATLASQLHVSTGVLMLTVLPHALPELTALFLPLAAWTIASRKGDWGSLLAATVATVAVAIPTLMLAALWETYVWPHILEAVSPIA
;
A
#
# COMPACT_ATOMS: atom_id res chain seq x y z
N MET A 1 10.75 0.46 -57.77
CA MET A 1 10.33 0.67 -56.36
C MET A 1 10.47 -0.66 -55.62
N ARG A 2 11.51 -0.82 -54.78
CA ARG A 2 11.82 -2.10 -54.10
C ARG A 2 10.86 -2.30 -52.92
N LYS A 3 9.98 -3.29 -53.00
CA LYS A 3 9.27 -3.84 -51.83
C LYS A 3 10.32 -4.47 -50.92
N ARG A 4 10.58 -3.86 -49.76
CA ARG A 4 11.21 -4.58 -48.63
C ARG A 4 10.11 -5.44 -48.01
N VAL A 5 10.06 -6.70 -48.42
CA VAL A 5 9.37 -7.75 -47.65
C VAL A 5 10.43 -8.25 -46.67
N ALA A 6 10.28 -7.87 -45.40
CA ALA A 6 11.05 -8.43 -44.31
C ALA A 6 10.03 -8.87 -43.25
N ASP A 7 9.86 -10.19 -43.19
CA ASP A 7 9.18 -11.01 -42.19
C ASP A 7 7.69 -10.73 -41.91
N ASP A 8 6.84 -11.50 -42.58
CA ASP A 8 5.37 -11.57 -42.44
C ASP A 8 4.92 -12.37 -41.19
N TYR A 9 5.70 -12.31 -40.10
CA TYR A 9 5.26 -12.87 -38.83
C TYR A 9 4.46 -11.80 -38.10
N ALA A 10 3.13 -11.97 -38.06
CA ALA A 10 2.27 -11.21 -37.17
C ALA A 10 2.72 -11.45 -35.72
N VAL A 11 3.56 -10.55 -35.21
CA VAL A 11 3.99 -10.59 -33.80
C VAL A 11 2.77 -10.27 -32.96
N ASP A 12 2.29 -11.24 -32.19
CA ASP A 12 1.24 -11.02 -31.22
C ASP A 12 1.64 -9.88 -30.26
N VAL A 13 0.87 -8.80 -30.30
CA VAL A 13 1.07 -7.59 -29.50
C VAL A 13 1.09 -7.91 -28.01
N THR A 14 0.29 -8.89 -27.58
CA THR A 14 0.22 -9.36 -26.20
C THR A 14 1.55 -9.99 -25.80
N ARG A 15 2.08 -10.88 -26.65
CA ARG A 15 3.38 -11.51 -26.44
C ARG A 15 4.51 -10.49 -26.43
N TYR A 16 4.49 -9.50 -27.34
CA TYR A 16 5.48 -8.44 -27.38
C TYR A 16 5.46 -7.58 -26.10
N ALA A 17 4.27 -7.18 -25.64
CA ALA A 17 4.10 -6.40 -24.41
C ALA A 17 4.61 -7.17 -23.18
N LEU A 18 4.30 -8.47 -23.08
CA LEU A 18 4.78 -9.33 -22.00
C LEU A 18 6.30 -9.48 -21.99
N VAL A 19 6.92 -9.79 -23.15
CA VAL A 19 8.37 -9.97 -23.25
C VAL A 19 9.11 -8.66 -22.98
N ARG A 20 8.63 -7.55 -23.54
CA ARG A 20 9.21 -6.21 -23.31
C ARG A 20 9.08 -5.82 -21.83
N GLY A 21 7.90 -6.00 -21.25
CA GLY A 21 7.64 -5.75 -19.82
C GLY A 21 8.59 -6.55 -18.93
N ALA A 22 8.69 -7.88 -19.13
CA ALA A 22 9.58 -8.74 -18.37
C ALA A 22 11.06 -8.34 -18.49
N ARG A 23 11.52 -7.91 -19.68
CA ARG A 23 12.89 -7.41 -19.87
C ARG A 23 13.11 -6.08 -19.15
N GLN A 24 12.16 -5.15 -19.21
CA GLN A 24 12.24 -3.86 -18.50
C GLN A 24 12.22 -4.04 -16.98
N THR A 25 11.36 -4.94 -16.47
CA THR A 25 11.30 -5.29 -15.05
C THR A 25 12.64 -5.84 -14.57
N ARG A 26 13.22 -6.82 -15.28
CA ARG A 26 14.54 -7.39 -14.93
C ARG A 26 15.65 -6.34 -14.95
N GLY A 27 15.68 -5.47 -15.96
CA GLY A 27 16.65 -4.38 -16.03
C GLY A 27 16.51 -3.39 -14.88
N SER A 28 15.28 -3.07 -14.48
CA SER A 28 15.00 -2.17 -13.35
C SER A 28 15.38 -2.81 -12.01
N LEU A 29 15.08 -4.10 -11.82
CA LEU A 29 15.51 -4.85 -10.64
C LEU A 29 17.04 -4.97 -10.55
N ALA A 30 17.73 -5.19 -11.67
CA ALA A 30 19.19 -5.24 -11.69
C ALA A 30 19.81 -3.89 -11.30
N ARG A 31 19.25 -2.76 -11.75
CA ARG A 31 19.67 -1.43 -11.33
C ARG A 31 19.41 -1.20 -9.84
N LEU A 32 18.22 -1.59 -9.36
CA LEU A 32 17.87 -1.48 -7.95
C LEU A 32 18.80 -2.32 -7.08
N ASN A 33 19.19 -3.51 -7.52
CA ASN A 33 20.12 -4.38 -6.80
C ASN A 33 21.55 -3.82 -6.74
N GLY A 34 21.97 -3.04 -7.73
CA GLY A 34 23.30 -2.42 -7.77
C GLY A 34 23.44 -1.20 -6.85
N ASP A 35 22.38 -0.38 -6.74
CA ASP A 35 22.35 0.79 -5.85
C ASP A 35 20.90 1.05 -5.38
N PRO A 36 20.42 0.32 -4.35
CA PRO A 36 19.01 0.39 -3.96
C PRO A 36 18.66 1.67 -3.21
N TRP A 37 19.63 2.25 -2.50
CA TRP A 37 19.36 3.24 -1.47
C TRP A 37 18.77 4.56 -1.98
N PRO A 38 19.23 5.15 -3.09
CA PRO A 38 18.67 6.39 -3.61
C PRO A 38 17.19 6.29 -3.98
N VAL A 39 16.77 5.11 -4.41
CA VAL A 39 15.38 4.81 -4.78
C VAL A 39 14.56 4.51 -3.52
N LEU A 40 15.02 3.56 -2.70
CA LEU A 40 14.32 3.14 -1.48
C LEU A 40 14.08 4.31 -0.51
N ARG A 41 15.07 5.19 -0.29
CA ARG A 41 14.90 6.34 0.63
C ARG A 41 13.73 7.24 0.24
N SER A 42 13.50 7.42 -1.07
CA SER A 42 12.42 8.27 -1.56
C SER A 42 11.05 7.61 -1.37
N TRP A 43 10.99 6.28 -1.51
CA TRP A 43 9.79 5.50 -1.27
C TRP A 43 9.47 5.44 0.22
N ILE A 44 10.47 5.17 1.07
CA ILE A 44 10.34 5.16 2.52
C ILE A 44 9.88 6.53 3.02
N ALA A 45 10.51 7.63 2.58
CA ALA A 45 10.09 8.97 2.96
C ALA A 45 8.62 9.27 2.58
N GLY A 46 8.20 8.85 1.37
CA GLY A 46 6.81 8.95 0.95
C GLY A 46 5.86 8.11 1.80
N GLY A 47 6.21 6.86 2.10
CA GLY A 47 5.44 5.95 2.94
C GLY A 47 5.30 6.47 4.38
N VAL A 48 6.39 6.93 4.98
CA VAL A 48 6.41 7.56 6.31
C VAL A 48 5.52 8.80 6.34
N ALA A 49 5.60 9.66 5.31
CA ALA A 49 4.75 10.85 5.26
C ALA A 49 3.26 10.49 5.23
N VAL A 50 2.85 9.49 4.45
CA VAL A 50 1.46 9.02 4.42
C VAL A 50 1.06 8.39 5.76
N ALA A 51 1.93 7.57 6.36
CA ALA A 51 1.70 6.95 7.66
C ALA A 51 1.48 7.99 8.77
N ILE A 52 2.31 9.04 8.82
CA ILE A 52 2.16 10.14 9.79
C ILE A 52 0.82 10.85 9.61
N VAL A 53 0.44 11.17 8.37
CA VAL A 53 -0.85 11.82 8.08
C VAL A 53 -2.01 10.92 8.53
N LEU A 54 -1.98 9.63 8.19
CA LEU A 54 -3.03 8.69 8.58
C LEU A 54 -3.14 8.54 10.09
N LEU A 55 -2.02 8.35 10.79
CA LEU A 55 -1.98 8.24 12.26
C LEU A 55 -2.48 9.53 12.93
N SER A 56 -2.19 10.69 12.36
CA SER A 56 -2.71 11.97 12.85
C SER A 56 -4.23 12.06 12.71
N VAL A 57 -4.78 11.60 11.58
CA VAL A 57 -6.24 11.55 11.37
C VAL A 57 -6.89 10.55 12.34
N VAL A 58 -6.31 9.36 12.52
CA VAL A 58 -6.76 8.35 13.49
C VAL A 58 -6.78 8.93 14.91
N TRP A 59 -5.72 9.64 15.30
CA TRP A 59 -5.63 10.29 16.60
C TRP A 59 -6.72 11.36 16.78
N ILE A 60 -6.93 12.22 15.79
CA ILE A 60 -7.99 13.24 15.82
C ILE A 60 -9.36 12.58 15.98
N ILE A 61 -9.68 11.57 15.16
CA ILE A 61 -10.96 10.86 15.25
C ILE A 61 -11.11 10.19 16.63
N SER A 62 -10.07 9.52 17.12
CA SER A 62 -10.08 8.88 18.43
C SER A 62 -10.32 9.88 19.57
N SER A 63 -9.81 11.11 19.44
CA SER A 63 -10.00 12.14 20.47
C SER A 63 -11.41 12.73 20.54
N VAL A 64 -12.22 12.58 19.48
CA VAL A 64 -13.56 13.18 19.39
C VAL A 64 -14.69 12.15 19.27
N ALA A 65 -14.37 10.91 18.88
CA ALA A 65 -15.33 9.83 18.77
C ALA A 65 -15.87 9.44 20.15
N ARG A 66 -17.16 9.12 20.21
CA ARG A 66 -17.76 8.58 21.45
C ARG A 66 -17.36 7.11 21.58
N PRO A 67 -16.78 6.70 22.72
CA PRO A 67 -16.50 5.30 22.98
C PRO A 67 -17.76 4.44 22.88
N ASP A 68 -17.64 3.28 22.26
CA ASP A 68 -18.67 2.24 22.30
C ASP A 68 -18.60 1.55 23.68
N PRO A 69 -19.73 1.34 24.39
CA PRO A 69 -19.72 0.64 25.67
C PRO A 69 -19.41 -0.86 25.55
N THR A 70 -19.41 -1.42 24.34
CA THR A 70 -19.11 -2.84 24.10
C THR A 70 -17.61 -3.09 24.26
N PRO A 71 -17.17 -3.93 25.23
CA PRO A 71 -15.75 -4.20 25.43
C PRO A 71 -15.12 -4.86 24.20
N LEU A 72 -13.92 -4.38 23.85
CA LEU A 72 -13.11 -4.97 22.80
C LEU A 72 -12.20 -6.04 23.39
N SER A 73 -12.10 -7.16 22.68
CA SER A 73 -11.09 -8.19 22.96
C SER A 73 -9.73 -7.70 22.46
N ILE A 74 -8.73 -7.77 23.33
CA ILE A 74 -7.34 -7.41 23.06
C ILE A 74 -6.49 -8.66 23.33
N PRO A 75 -5.96 -9.32 22.29
CA PRO A 75 -5.03 -10.43 22.47
C PRO A 75 -3.84 -10.00 23.34
N GLY A 76 -3.56 -10.77 24.38
CA GLY A 76 -2.53 -10.49 25.37
C GLY A 76 -2.99 -9.69 26.59
N VAL A 77 -4.16 -9.04 26.57
CA VAL A 77 -4.73 -8.33 27.74
C VAL A 77 -5.99 -9.03 28.24
N THR A 78 -7.02 -9.14 27.39
CA THR A 78 -8.29 -9.80 27.78
C THR A 78 -8.30 -11.30 27.48
N ASP A 79 -7.50 -11.73 26.51
CA ASP A 79 -7.42 -13.11 26.02
C ASP A 79 -5.95 -13.52 25.84
N ALA A 80 -5.67 -14.82 25.86
CA ALA A 80 -4.30 -15.30 25.63
C ALA A 80 -3.83 -14.97 24.19
N PRO A 81 -2.59 -14.46 24.01
CA PRO A 81 -2.06 -14.17 22.70
C PRO A 81 -1.88 -15.48 21.92
N ASN A 82 -2.32 -15.52 20.67
CA ASN A 82 -2.34 -16.75 19.89
C ASN A 82 -2.08 -16.50 18.40
N ALA A 83 -1.76 -17.58 17.68
CA ALA A 83 -1.44 -17.51 16.26
C ALA A 83 -2.62 -17.07 15.38
N ALA A 84 -3.87 -17.24 15.83
CA ALA A 84 -5.04 -16.79 15.08
C ALA A 84 -5.16 -15.26 15.05
N ALA A 85 -4.81 -14.58 16.15
CA ALA A 85 -4.73 -13.12 16.19
C ALA A 85 -3.68 -12.58 15.21
N VAL A 86 -2.48 -13.16 15.20
CA VAL A 86 -1.42 -12.81 14.22
C VAL A 86 -1.93 -13.00 12.79
N LEU A 87 -2.59 -14.13 12.50
CA LEU A 87 -3.10 -14.42 11.16
C LEU A 87 -4.20 -13.43 10.73
N GLN A 88 -5.05 -13.00 11.65
CA GLN A 88 -6.09 -12.01 11.38
C GLN A 88 -5.50 -10.64 11.02
N ILE A 89 -4.49 -10.17 11.76
CA ILE A 89 -3.76 -8.94 11.46
C ILE A 89 -3.10 -9.05 10.08
N LEU A 90 -2.38 -10.14 9.85
CA LEU A 90 -1.72 -10.40 8.56
C LEU A 90 -2.71 -10.48 7.40
N TYR A 91 -3.91 -11.04 7.59
CA TYR A 91 -4.93 -11.09 6.56
C TYR A 91 -5.40 -9.70 6.15
N GLY A 92 -5.73 -8.84 7.11
CA GLY A 92 -6.13 -7.45 6.86
C GLY A 92 -5.03 -6.67 6.12
N ASN A 93 -3.81 -6.75 6.62
CA ASN A 93 -2.66 -6.07 6.04
C ASN A 93 -2.29 -6.60 4.64
N SER A 94 -2.40 -7.91 4.43
CA SER A 94 -2.17 -8.52 3.11
C SER A 94 -3.20 -8.09 2.08
N LEU A 95 -4.46 -7.90 2.48
CA LEU A 95 -5.51 -7.40 1.59
C LEU A 95 -5.18 -5.97 1.12
N VAL A 96 -4.80 -5.09 2.05
CA VAL A 96 -4.40 -3.70 1.72
C VAL A 96 -3.16 -3.70 0.82
N LEU A 97 -2.13 -4.48 1.16
CA LEU A 97 -0.92 -4.61 0.34
C LEU A 97 -1.23 -5.14 -1.06
N ALA A 98 -2.10 -6.14 -1.18
CA ALA A 98 -2.53 -6.69 -2.46
C ALA A 98 -3.26 -5.64 -3.31
N LEU A 99 -4.19 -4.88 -2.72
CA LEU A 99 -4.87 -3.78 -3.43
C LEU A 99 -3.90 -2.73 -3.94
N HIS A 100 -2.89 -2.34 -3.16
CA HIS A 100 -1.86 -1.41 -3.59
C HIS A 100 -0.97 -2.00 -4.69
N ALA A 101 -0.59 -3.28 -4.59
CA ALA A 101 0.14 -3.97 -5.64
C ALA A 101 -0.66 -4.03 -6.96
N PHE A 102 -1.96 -4.33 -6.89
CA PHE A 102 -2.87 -4.31 -8.04
C PHE A 102 -3.00 -2.90 -8.64
N ALA A 103 -3.10 -1.86 -7.81
CA ALA A 103 -3.12 -0.47 -8.29
C ALA A 103 -1.84 -0.12 -9.07
N CYS A 104 -0.68 -0.61 -8.62
CA CYS A 104 0.59 -0.43 -9.33
C CYS A 104 0.62 -1.16 -10.68
N VAL A 105 0.12 -2.41 -10.72
CA VAL A 105 -0.03 -3.19 -11.97
C VAL A 105 -1.00 -2.50 -12.93
N ALA A 106 -2.15 -2.04 -12.46
CA ALA A 106 -3.10 -1.27 -13.24
C ALA A 106 -2.47 0.04 -13.77
N GLY A 107 -1.67 0.71 -12.94
CA GLY A 107 -0.87 1.87 -13.32
C GLY A 107 0.14 1.58 -14.43
N PHE A 108 0.83 0.44 -14.36
CA PHE A 108 1.71 -0.04 -15.42
C PHE A 108 0.93 -0.28 -16.73
N ILE A 109 -0.19 -0.99 -16.68
CA ILE A 109 -1.03 -1.27 -17.86
C ILE A 109 -1.54 0.04 -18.48
N ALA A 110 -2.06 0.95 -17.65
CA ALA A 110 -2.60 2.22 -18.09
C ALA A 110 -1.52 3.18 -18.63
N GLY A 111 -0.33 3.17 -18.03
CA GLY A 111 0.77 4.06 -18.37
C GLY A 111 1.61 3.59 -19.55
N ALA A 112 1.87 2.28 -19.66
CA ALA A 112 2.76 1.71 -20.68
C ALA A 112 2.01 1.05 -21.85
N SER A 113 0.92 0.32 -21.58
CA SER A 113 0.25 -0.50 -22.60
C SER A 113 -0.85 0.27 -23.36
N LEU A 114 -1.69 1.05 -22.67
CA LEU A 114 -2.79 1.79 -23.32
C LEU A 114 -2.33 2.76 -24.42
N PRO A 115 -1.23 3.53 -24.27
CA PRO A 115 -0.76 4.40 -25.35
C PRO A 115 -0.37 3.64 -26.62
N LEU A 116 0.32 2.50 -26.47
CA LEU A 116 0.71 1.66 -27.61
C LEU A 116 -0.52 1.08 -28.31
N SER A 117 -1.54 0.64 -27.55
CA SER A 117 -2.80 0.18 -28.13
C SER A 117 -3.59 1.31 -28.80
N ALA A 118 -3.47 2.55 -28.34
CA ALA A 118 -4.14 3.69 -28.94
C ALA A 118 -3.54 4.07 -30.31
N GLU A 119 -2.23 3.87 -30.51
CA GLU A 119 -1.54 4.13 -31.78
C GLU A 119 -2.05 3.22 -32.92
N GLN A 120 -2.49 2.01 -32.58
CA GLN A 120 -3.02 1.04 -33.54
C GLN A 120 -4.52 1.22 -33.84
N ARG A 121 -5.21 2.13 -33.12
CA ARG A 121 -6.66 2.35 -33.24
C ARG A 121 -6.96 3.66 -33.95
N THR A 122 -8.14 3.75 -34.56
CA THR A 122 -8.62 4.94 -35.28
C THR A 122 -9.98 5.41 -34.74
N GLY A 123 -10.35 6.66 -35.05
CA GLY A 123 -11.66 7.24 -34.71
C GLY A 123 -11.97 7.28 -33.22
N VAL A 124 -13.23 6.96 -32.87
CA VAL A 124 -13.76 6.97 -31.50
C VAL A 124 -12.97 6.04 -30.58
N TRP A 125 -12.52 4.88 -31.08
CA TRP A 125 -11.75 3.92 -30.29
C TRP A 125 -10.41 4.47 -29.83
N ARG A 126 -9.72 5.24 -30.69
CA ARG A 126 -8.48 5.93 -30.32
C ARG A 126 -8.75 6.98 -29.24
N TRP A 127 -9.82 7.74 -29.38
CA TRP A 127 -10.21 8.77 -28.42
C TRP A 127 -10.50 8.18 -27.03
N ILE A 128 -11.26 7.07 -26.96
CA ILE A 128 -11.55 6.35 -25.72
C ILE A 128 -10.24 5.90 -25.04
N HIS A 129 -9.32 5.28 -25.78
CA HIS A 129 -8.06 4.80 -25.21
C HIS A 129 -7.16 5.93 -24.71
N GLN A 130 -7.17 7.09 -25.37
CA GLN A 130 -6.44 8.28 -24.92
C GLN A 130 -7.02 8.88 -23.63
N LYS A 131 -8.35 8.84 -23.46
CA LYS A 131 -9.05 9.37 -22.27
C LYS A 131 -9.15 8.37 -21.12
N ALA A 132 -9.02 7.07 -21.39
CA ALA A 132 -9.13 6.03 -20.36
C ALA A 132 -8.08 6.18 -19.25
N ARG A 133 -6.84 6.58 -19.60
CA ARG A 133 -5.74 6.73 -18.63
C ARG A 133 -6.02 7.75 -17.51
N PRO A 134 -6.33 9.03 -17.79
CA PRO A 134 -6.60 10.01 -16.73
C PRO A 134 -7.84 9.64 -15.89
N VAL A 135 -8.87 9.06 -16.51
CA VAL A 135 -10.08 8.59 -15.80
C VAL A 135 -9.73 7.44 -14.84
N ALA A 136 -8.95 6.46 -15.30
CA ALA A 136 -8.50 5.35 -14.46
C ALA A 136 -7.67 5.85 -13.25
N PHE A 137 -6.80 6.84 -13.45
CA PHE A 137 -6.03 7.42 -12.35
C PHE A 137 -6.90 8.18 -11.36
N ALA A 138 -7.84 9.01 -11.84
CA ALA A 138 -8.79 9.69 -10.96
C ALA A 138 -9.62 8.69 -10.14
N TRP A 139 -10.06 7.59 -10.76
CA TRP A 139 -10.77 6.52 -10.07
C TRP A 139 -9.93 5.85 -8.98
N VAL A 140 -8.69 5.47 -9.29
CA VAL A 140 -7.77 4.85 -8.30
C VAL A 140 -7.53 5.79 -7.11
N ILE A 141 -7.34 7.09 -7.36
CA ILE A 141 -7.20 8.10 -6.31
C ILE A 141 -8.47 8.16 -5.45
N ALA A 142 -9.65 8.24 -6.07
CA ALA A 142 -10.93 8.30 -5.35
C ALA A 142 -11.15 7.08 -4.45
N VAL A 143 -10.94 5.87 -4.97
CA VAL A 143 -11.09 4.63 -4.20
C VAL A 143 -10.04 4.52 -3.09
N THR A 144 -8.80 4.98 -3.33
CA THR A 144 -7.76 5.01 -2.30
C THR A 144 -8.14 5.98 -1.18
N CYS A 145 -8.56 7.20 -1.50
CA CYS A 145 -9.00 8.17 -0.49
C CYS A 145 -10.20 7.66 0.31
N PHE A 146 -11.19 7.05 -0.35
CA PHE A 146 -12.32 6.44 0.32
C PHE A 146 -11.89 5.35 1.30
N SER A 147 -11.02 4.42 0.86
CA SER A 147 -10.51 3.34 1.71
C SER A 147 -9.73 3.85 2.91
N LEU A 148 -8.88 4.86 2.72
CA LEU A 148 -8.12 5.49 3.80
C LEU A 148 -9.04 6.17 4.82
N ALA A 149 -10.05 6.89 4.35
CA ALA A 149 -11.03 7.54 5.22
C ALA A 149 -11.80 6.52 6.06
N THR A 150 -12.26 5.42 5.45
CA THR A 150 -12.97 4.35 6.17
C THR A 150 -12.08 3.67 7.21
N GLN A 151 -10.82 3.40 6.87
CA GLN A 151 -9.86 2.79 7.80
C GLN A 151 -9.55 3.74 8.96
N ALA A 152 -9.29 5.02 8.67
CA ALA A 152 -9.01 6.02 9.70
C ALA A 152 -10.18 6.18 10.67
N TYR A 153 -11.40 6.18 10.15
CA TYR A 153 -12.61 6.26 10.98
C TYR A 153 -12.80 5.01 11.85
N ALA A 154 -12.64 3.82 11.29
CA ALA A 154 -12.76 2.57 12.02
C ALA A 154 -11.70 2.49 13.14
N LEU A 155 -10.42 2.67 12.81
CA LEU A 155 -9.32 2.65 13.78
C LEU A 155 -9.45 3.75 14.83
N GLY A 156 -9.84 4.96 14.45
CA GLY A 156 -10.05 6.06 15.39
C GLY A 156 -11.17 5.76 16.38
N SER A 157 -12.29 5.20 15.91
CA SER A 157 -13.42 4.80 16.76
C SER A 157 -13.02 3.65 17.71
N THR A 158 -12.32 2.64 17.20
CA THR A 158 -11.75 1.55 18.01
C THR A 158 -10.78 2.09 19.07
N GLY A 159 -9.91 3.03 18.70
CA GLY A 159 -8.97 3.67 19.63
C GLY A 159 -9.67 4.46 20.73
N ALA A 160 -10.79 5.13 20.44
CA ALA A 160 -11.60 5.80 21.46
C ALA A 160 -12.19 4.79 22.47
N THR A 161 -12.72 3.68 21.98
CA THR A 161 -13.22 2.59 22.83
C THR A 161 -12.11 1.97 23.67
N LEU A 162 -10.96 1.63 23.08
CA LEU A 162 -9.82 1.06 23.80
C LEU A 162 -9.27 2.01 24.88
N ALA A 163 -9.11 3.29 24.55
CA ALA A 163 -8.65 4.30 25.51
C ALA A 163 -9.59 4.41 26.71
N SER A 164 -10.91 4.40 26.44
CA SER A 164 -11.94 4.38 27.49
C SER A 164 -11.90 3.10 28.31
N GLN A 165 -11.79 1.93 27.67
CA GLN A 165 -11.75 0.62 28.33
C GLN A 165 -10.53 0.44 29.22
N LEU A 166 -9.39 1.02 28.85
CA LEU A 166 -8.13 0.93 29.60
C LEU A 166 -7.89 2.13 30.53
N HIS A 167 -8.82 3.08 30.64
CA HIS A 167 -8.65 4.32 31.41
C HIS A 167 -7.35 5.08 31.10
N VAL A 168 -6.96 5.14 29.82
CA VAL A 168 -5.80 5.92 29.35
C VAL A 168 -6.25 7.01 28.40
N SER A 169 -5.45 8.07 28.26
CA SER A 169 -5.72 9.08 27.23
C SER A 169 -5.45 8.51 25.83
N THR A 170 -6.17 9.00 24.82
CA THR A 170 -5.95 8.61 23.42
C THR A 170 -4.52 8.92 22.96
N GLY A 171 -3.92 10.01 23.45
CA GLY A 171 -2.52 10.34 23.17
C GLY A 171 -1.54 9.30 23.71
N VAL A 172 -1.74 8.83 24.94
CA VAL A 172 -0.93 7.74 25.52
C VAL A 172 -1.11 6.45 24.72
N LEU A 173 -2.35 6.08 24.38
CA LEU A 173 -2.62 4.91 23.54
C LEU A 173 -1.88 5.01 22.20
N MET A 174 -1.96 6.14 21.51
CA MET A 174 -1.24 6.35 20.24
C MET A 174 0.27 6.16 20.38
N LEU A 175 0.88 6.68 21.45
CA LEU A 175 2.31 6.49 21.71
C LEU A 175 2.69 5.02 21.89
N THR A 176 1.85 4.21 22.54
CA THR A 176 2.11 2.76 22.70
C THR A 176 2.05 2.00 21.38
N VAL A 177 1.26 2.49 20.42
CA VAL A 177 1.02 1.85 19.11
C VAL A 177 2.12 2.18 18.09
N LEU A 178 2.76 3.35 18.20
CA LEU A 178 3.79 3.82 17.26
C LEU A 178 4.89 2.80 16.90
N PRO A 179 5.46 2.01 17.84
CA PRO A 179 6.58 1.12 17.55
C PRO A 179 6.30 0.08 16.46
N HIS A 180 5.05 -0.40 16.33
CA HIS A 180 4.67 -1.34 15.27
C HIS A 180 3.86 -0.68 14.16
N ALA A 181 2.95 0.24 14.50
CA ALA A 181 2.08 0.85 13.49
C ALA A 181 2.83 1.74 12.49
N LEU A 182 3.88 2.46 12.92
CA LEU A 182 4.63 3.30 11.99
C LEU A 182 5.40 2.45 10.95
N PRO A 183 6.17 1.41 11.34
CA PRO A 183 6.75 0.47 10.38
C PRO A 183 5.71 -0.22 9.48
N GLU A 184 4.61 -0.68 10.07
CA GLU A 184 3.52 -1.36 9.35
C GLU A 184 2.92 -0.49 8.27
N LEU A 185 2.43 0.70 8.64
CA LEU A 185 1.82 1.63 7.70
C LEU A 185 2.82 2.10 6.65
N THR A 186 4.08 2.35 7.04
CA THR A 186 5.13 2.69 6.09
C THR A 186 5.29 1.59 5.04
N ALA A 187 5.36 0.32 5.46
CA ALA A 187 5.45 -0.83 4.58
C ALA A 187 4.22 -0.97 3.66
N LEU A 188 3.01 -0.80 4.19
CA LEU A 188 1.77 -0.83 3.41
C LEU A 188 1.73 0.26 2.33
N PHE A 189 2.27 1.45 2.62
CA PHE A 189 2.28 2.58 1.69
C PHE A 189 3.50 2.67 0.77
N LEU A 190 4.49 1.79 0.91
CA LEU A 190 5.64 1.73 -0.02
C LEU A 190 5.23 1.63 -1.49
N PRO A 191 4.30 0.74 -1.91
CA PRO A 191 3.88 0.66 -3.32
C PRO A 191 3.22 1.95 -3.80
N LEU A 192 2.38 2.58 -2.97
CA LEU A 192 1.71 3.83 -3.31
C LEU A 192 2.71 4.98 -3.49
N ALA A 193 3.71 5.08 -2.62
CA ALA A 193 4.79 6.06 -2.72
C ALA A 193 5.61 5.85 -4.00
N ALA A 194 6.00 4.60 -4.28
CA ALA A 194 6.73 4.24 -5.49
C ALA A 194 5.92 4.57 -6.75
N TRP A 195 4.62 4.25 -6.76
CA TRP A 195 3.72 4.57 -7.85
C TRP A 195 3.61 6.07 -8.11
N THR A 196 3.44 6.86 -7.04
CA THR A 196 3.29 8.31 -7.14
C THR A 196 4.55 8.96 -7.72
N ILE A 197 5.73 8.52 -7.27
CA ILE A 197 7.01 9.02 -7.74
C ILE A 197 7.25 8.64 -9.21
N ALA A 198 7.02 7.38 -9.58
CA ALA A 198 7.17 6.91 -10.96
C ALA A 198 6.18 7.61 -11.91
N SER A 199 4.93 7.79 -11.46
CA SER A 199 3.87 8.49 -12.18
C SER A 199 4.28 9.93 -12.52
N ARG A 200 4.81 10.67 -11.54
CA ARG A 200 5.30 12.04 -11.73
C ARG A 200 6.49 12.13 -12.70
N LYS A 201 7.34 11.09 -12.74
CA LYS A 201 8.50 11.03 -13.64
C LYS A 201 8.17 10.48 -15.03
N GLY A 202 6.94 9.99 -15.24
CA GLY A 202 6.57 9.29 -16.46
C GLY A 202 7.26 7.93 -16.64
N ASP A 203 7.85 7.37 -15.58
CA ASP A 203 8.63 6.13 -15.61
C ASP A 203 7.75 4.89 -15.36
N TRP A 204 6.74 4.70 -16.22
CA TRP A 204 5.76 3.62 -16.06
C TRP A 204 6.39 2.23 -16.18
N GLY A 205 7.47 2.10 -16.95
CA GLY A 205 8.15 0.82 -17.21
C GLY A 205 8.84 0.22 -15.98
N SER A 206 9.12 1.02 -14.94
CA SER A 206 9.72 0.54 -13.70
C SER A 206 8.70 0.13 -12.64
N LEU A 207 7.40 0.40 -12.84
CA LEU A 207 6.36 0.15 -11.84
C LEU A 207 6.27 -1.31 -11.41
N LEU A 208 6.33 -2.27 -12.33
CA LEU A 208 6.30 -3.70 -11.96
C LEU A 208 7.48 -4.10 -11.09
N ALA A 209 8.68 -3.59 -11.40
CA ALA A 209 9.87 -3.84 -10.59
C ALA A 209 9.75 -3.19 -9.20
N ALA A 210 9.21 -1.96 -9.16
CA ALA A 210 8.93 -1.27 -7.91
C ALA A 210 7.91 -2.05 -7.07
N THR A 211 6.80 -2.53 -7.65
CA THR A 211 5.81 -3.36 -6.95
C THR A 211 6.45 -4.57 -6.29
N VAL A 212 7.24 -5.35 -7.06
CA VAL A 212 7.93 -6.54 -6.54
C VAL A 212 8.85 -6.17 -5.38
N ALA A 213 9.67 -5.12 -5.53
CA ALA A 213 10.59 -4.68 -4.49
C ALA A 213 9.84 -4.20 -3.23
N THR A 214 8.79 -3.40 -3.38
CA THR A 214 8.02 -2.89 -2.24
C THR A 214 7.27 -4.00 -1.52
N VAL A 215 6.72 -4.99 -2.23
CA VAL A 215 6.05 -6.16 -1.62
C VAL A 215 7.06 -7.04 -0.89
N ALA A 216 8.24 -7.27 -1.48
CA ALA A 216 9.30 -8.05 -0.86
C ALA A 216 9.81 -7.42 0.46
N VAL A 217 9.82 -6.09 0.56
CA VAL A 217 10.13 -5.37 1.81
C VAL A 217 8.94 -5.35 2.77
N ALA A 218 7.72 -5.21 2.25
CA ALA A 218 6.53 -5.10 3.08
C ALA A 218 6.24 -6.39 3.84
N ILE A 219 6.27 -7.56 3.18
CA ILE A 219 5.94 -8.86 3.80
C ILE A 219 6.68 -9.09 5.13
N PRO A 220 8.02 -9.05 5.21
CA PRO A 220 8.71 -9.27 6.47
C PRO A 220 8.42 -8.18 7.50
N THR A 221 8.22 -6.93 7.06
CA THR A 221 7.87 -5.82 7.97
C THR A 221 6.49 -6.05 8.60
N LEU A 222 5.50 -6.48 7.82
CA LEU A 222 4.15 -6.81 8.31
C LEU A 222 4.16 -8.01 9.26
N MET A 223 4.99 -9.02 8.98
CA MET A 223 5.17 -10.15 9.89
C MET A 223 5.72 -9.71 11.26
N LEU A 224 6.75 -8.86 11.26
CA LEU A 224 7.32 -8.33 12.49
C LEU A 224 6.34 -7.43 13.25
N ALA A 225 5.60 -6.57 12.55
CA ALA A 225 4.59 -5.72 13.15
C ALA A 225 3.45 -6.52 13.79
N ALA A 226 2.91 -7.52 13.09
CA ALA A 226 1.84 -8.38 13.62
C ALA A 226 2.29 -9.20 14.85
N LEU A 227 3.53 -9.70 14.84
CA LEU A 227 4.12 -10.36 16.01
C LEU A 227 4.30 -9.38 17.17
N TRP A 228 4.78 -8.17 16.91
CA TRP A 228 4.90 -7.12 17.93
C TRP A 228 3.54 -6.77 18.53
N GLU A 229 2.54 -6.52 17.70
CA GLU A 229 1.18 -6.16 18.13
C GLU A 229 0.57 -7.28 19.00
N THR A 230 0.81 -8.54 18.66
CA THR A 230 0.22 -9.67 19.40
C THR A 230 0.97 -10.01 20.69
N TYR A 231 2.30 -9.90 20.71
CA TYR A 231 3.13 -10.43 21.80
C TYR A 231 3.87 -9.39 22.63
N VAL A 232 4.03 -8.16 22.14
CA VAL A 232 4.83 -7.12 22.81
C VAL A 232 3.96 -5.94 23.24
N TRP A 233 3.09 -5.45 22.35
CA TRP A 233 2.23 -4.32 22.64
C TRP A 233 1.31 -4.50 23.87
N PRO A 234 0.77 -5.70 24.17
CA PRO A 234 -0.05 -5.92 25.37
C PRO A 234 0.69 -5.57 26.66
N HIS A 235 1.97 -5.92 26.78
CA HIS A 235 2.78 -5.58 27.94
C HIS A 235 3.04 -4.07 28.08
N ILE A 236 3.09 -3.35 26.96
CA ILE A 236 3.20 -1.89 26.97
C ILE A 236 1.88 -1.28 27.45
N LEU A 237 0.73 -1.83 27.00
CA LEU A 237 -0.59 -1.40 27.46
C LEU A 237 -0.78 -1.64 28.97
N GLU A 238 -0.40 -2.81 29.45
CA GLU A 238 -0.42 -3.16 30.88
C GLU A 238 0.40 -2.18 31.71
N ALA A 239 1.59 -1.78 31.21
CA ALA A 239 2.46 -0.86 31.93
C ALA A 239 1.92 0.58 32.03
N VAL A 240 1.01 1.00 31.14
CA VAL A 240 0.46 2.37 31.12
C VAL A 240 -1.00 2.45 31.58
N SER A 241 -1.70 1.32 31.63
CA SER A 241 -3.10 1.23 32.05
C SER A 241 -3.21 0.97 33.56
N PRO A 242 -4.02 1.73 34.31
CA PRO A 242 -4.25 1.46 35.72
C PRO A 242 -5.13 0.22 35.98
N ILE A 243 -5.73 -0.37 34.94
CA ILE A 243 -6.77 -1.41 35.06
C ILE A 243 -6.60 -2.57 34.07
N ALA A 244 -5.43 -2.68 33.42
CA ALA A 244 -5.12 -3.78 32.51
C ALA A 244 -4.74 -5.05 33.26
#